data_AF-A0A1H0K2K4-F1
#
_entry.id   AF-A0A1H0K2K4-F1
#
_cell.length_a   1.000
_cell.length_b   1.000
_cell.length_c   1.000
_cell.angle_alpha   90.00
_cell.angle_beta   90.00
_cell.angle_gamma   90.00
#
_symmetry.space_group_name_H-M   'P 1'
#
loop_
_entity.id
_entity.type
_entity.pdbx_description
1 polymer ?
#
loop_
_entity_poly.entity_id
_entity_poly.type
_entity_poly.pdbx_seq_one_letter_code
_entity_poly.pdbx_strand_id
1 'polypeptide(L)'
;MRLRPSRLLTAGLLVSAWGAQAAPPAAPDAEAKPPAPAIVLANHRAVYDLSLDEGGSSRSVESARGRIVIDFRGDACRGYTMLTRQVTELSSGETGTRLSDMRSTTFEGGQGREFRFKTTTLTNNQPAAPVDGTATDQGNALTVKLKGGPKPFTVDGPVLFPSEHMRRLIEAARAGQSTLSVKVYDGSDDGKKVYDTFAV
;
A
#
# COMPACT_ATOMS: atom_id res chain seq x y z
N MET A 1 -18.08 -67.07 -9.31
CA MET A 1 -17.88 -68.39 -9.95
C MET A 1 -17.01 -68.19 -11.18
N ARG A 2 -15.76 -68.69 -11.14
CA ARG A 2 -14.87 -69.12 -12.27
C ARG A 2 -14.64 -68.10 -13.42
N LEU A 3 -13.44 -67.82 -13.94
CA LEU A 3 -12.16 -68.52 -14.03
C LEU A 3 -11.11 -67.51 -14.55
N ARG A 4 -9.87 -67.61 -14.08
CA ARG A 4 -8.66 -67.06 -14.73
C ARG A 4 -8.39 -67.79 -16.06
N PRO A 5 -7.64 -67.16 -16.97
CA PRO A 5 -6.54 -67.86 -17.60
C PRO A 5 -5.21 -67.09 -17.52
N SER A 6 -4.18 -67.82 -17.12
CA SER A 6 -2.76 -67.50 -17.24
C SER A 6 -2.25 -67.86 -18.63
N ARG A 7 -1.43 -67.01 -19.26
CA ARG A 7 -0.43 -67.36 -20.28
C ARG A 7 0.67 -66.28 -20.24
N LEU A 8 1.86 -66.61 -19.74
CA LEU A 8 3.02 -67.25 -20.39
C LEU A 8 4.10 -66.18 -20.61
N LEU A 9 5.12 -66.21 -19.74
CA LEU A 9 6.36 -65.46 -19.90
C LEU A 9 7.19 -66.10 -21.01
N THR A 10 7.46 -65.34 -22.07
CA THR A 10 8.54 -65.61 -23.02
C THR A 10 9.62 -64.54 -22.83
N ALA A 11 10.76 -64.96 -22.29
CA ALA A 11 11.97 -64.15 -22.22
C ALA A 11 12.59 -64.06 -23.61
N GLY A 12 12.50 -62.89 -24.24
CA GLY A 12 13.22 -62.56 -25.47
C GLY A 12 14.45 -61.72 -25.13
N LEU A 13 15.65 -62.27 -25.37
CA LEU A 13 16.88 -61.49 -25.43
C LEU A 13 16.74 -60.45 -26.54
N LEU A 14 16.71 -59.17 -26.18
CA LEU A 14 16.84 -58.06 -27.12
C LEU A 14 18.32 -57.67 -27.21
N VAL A 15 18.90 -57.92 -28.39
CA VAL A 15 20.18 -57.37 -28.82
C VAL A 15 20.03 -55.85 -28.94
N SER A 16 20.69 -55.11 -28.06
CA SER A 16 20.72 -53.64 -28.09
C SER A 16 21.63 -53.16 -29.22
N ALA A 17 21.04 -52.74 -30.33
CA ALA A 17 21.71 -51.95 -31.36
C ALA A 17 21.93 -50.53 -30.81
N TRP A 18 23.20 -50.11 -30.69
CA TRP A 18 23.56 -48.72 -30.41
C TRP A 18 23.16 -47.85 -31.61
N GLY A 19 21.99 -47.23 -31.53
CA GLY A 19 21.64 -46.09 -32.36
C GLY A 19 22.31 -44.83 -31.80
N ALA A 20 23.10 -44.14 -32.61
CA ALA A 20 23.57 -42.80 -32.29
C ALA A 20 22.36 -41.85 -32.26
N GLN A 21 21.86 -41.54 -31.07
CA GLN A 21 20.84 -40.50 -30.88
C GLN A 21 21.51 -39.14 -31.09
N ALA A 22 21.14 -38.43 -32.16
CA ALA A 22 21.51 -37.03 -32.34
C ALA A 22 20.90 -36.20 -31.20
N ALA A 23 21.74 -35.46 -30.49
CA ALA A 23 21.30 -34.56 -29.42
C ALA A 23 20.35 -33.49 -30.01
N PRO A 24 19.21 -33.21 -29.36
CA PRO A 24 18.34 -32.13 -29.78
C PRO A 24 19.09 -30.79 -29.70
N PRO A 25 18.82 -29.84 -30.61
CA PRO A 25 19.42 -28.51 -30.56
C PRO A 25 19.09 -27.88 -29.20
N ALA A 26 20.12 -27.31 -28.56
CA ALA A 26 19.97 -26.55 -27.33
C ALA A 26 18.91 -25.46 -27.55
N ALA A 27 17.91 -25.41 -26.67
CA ALA A 27 16.96 -24.31 -26.65
C ALA A 27 17.74 -23.01 -26.45
N PRO A 28 17.40 -21.92 -27.15
CA PRO A 28 18.02 -20.63 -26.92
C PRO A 28 17.84 -20.28 -25.44
N ASP A 29 18.94 -19.90 -24.79
CA ASP A 29 18.93 -19.40 -23.42
C ASP A 29 17.85 -18.31 -23.32
N ALA A 30 16.91 -18.50 -22.39
CA ALA A 30 15.88 -17.50 -22.12
C ALA A 30 16.59 -16.18 -21.79
N GLU A 31 16.51 -15.24 -22.72
CA GLU A 31 17.18 -13.95 -22.62
C GLU A 31 16.73 -13.28 -21.33
N ALA A 32 17.66 -13.16 -20.37
CA ALA A 32 17.36 -12.63 -19.05
C ALA A 32 16.86 -11.20 -19.22
N LYS A 33 15.56 -10.99 -18.96
CA LYS A 33 14.94 -9.67 -19.01
C LYS A 33 15.76 -8.73 -18.12
N PRO A 34 16.27 -7.61 -18.64
CA PRO A 34 17.05 -6.68 -17.84
C PRO A 34 16.25 -6.27 -16.59
N PRO A 35 16.91 -6.11 -15.43
CA PRO A 35 16.22 -5.77 -14.20
C PRO A 35 15.42 -4.49 -14.42
N ALA A 36 14.16 -4.52 -13.97
CA ALA A 36 13.30 -3.36 -14.07
C ALA A 36 13.97 -2.16 -13.36
N PRO A 37 13.89 -0.95 -13.92
CA PRO A 37 14.49 0.22 -13.30
C PRO A 37 13.87 0.43 -11.91
N ALA A 38 14.71 0.80 -10.95
CA ALA A 38 14.30 1.09 -9.58
C ALA A 38 13.13 2.09 -9.57
N ILE A 39 12.14 1.85 -8.70
CA ILE A 39 11.00 2.74 -8.54
C ILE A 39 11.47 3.97 -7.77
N VAL A 40 11.47 5.12 -8.43
CA VAL A 40 11.77 6.43 -7.85
C VAL A 40 10.46 7.19 -7.69
N LEU A 41 10.16 7.63 -6.47
CA LEU A 41 9.03 8.51 -6.21
C LEU A 41 9.45 9.95 -6.49
N ALA A 42 8.84 10.58 -7.50
CA ALA A 42 9.19 11.92 -7.90
C ALA A 42 8.68 12.96 -6.88
N ASN A 43 9.53 13.94 -6.56
CA ASN A 43 9.12 15.09 -5.77
C ASN A 43 8.13 15.94 -6.56
N HIS A 44 7.02 16.31 -5.93
CA HIS A 44 5.98 17.07 -6.60
C HIS A 44 5.10 17.81 -5.61
N ARG A 45 4.33 18.76 -6.13
CA ARG A 45 3.24 19.41 -5.43
C ARG A 45 1.98 19.32 -6.28
N ALA A 46 0.91 18.79 -5.71
CA ALA A 46 -0.38 18.65 -6.36
C ALA A 46 -1.45 19.46 -5.63
N VAL A 47 -2.37 20.04 -6.40
CA VAL A 47 -3.53 20.78 -5.89
C VAL A 47 -4.77 20.17 -6.52
N TYR A 48 -5.73 19.79 -5.68
CA TYR A 48 -6.99 19.18 -6.09
C TYR A 48 -8.14 20.04 -5.60
N ASP A 49 -9.08 20.37 -6.47
CA ASP A 49 -10.36 20.95 -6.06
C ASP A 49 -11.37 19.83 -5.81
N LEU A 50 -12.08 19.92 -4.69
CA LEU A 50 -13.08 18.95 -4.27
C LEU A 50 -14.49 19.48 -4.57
N SER A 51 -15.34 18.60 -5.04
CA SER A 51 -16.78 18.83 -5.23
C SER A 51 -17.56 17.62 -4.74
N LEU A 52 -18.85 17.81 -4.45
CA LEU A 52 -19.74 16.72 -4.08
C LEU A 52 -20.01 15.84 -5.31
N ASP A 53 -19.78 14.54 -5.16
CA ASP A 53 -20.18 13.57 -6.17
C ASP A 53 -21.69 13.33 -6.11
N GLU A 54 -22.35 13.31 -7.27
CA GLU A 54 -23.81 13.26 -7.39
C GLU A 54 -24.40 11.91 -6.91
N GLY A 55 -23.57 10.88 -6.72
CA GLY A 55 -23.97 9.53 -6.28
C GLY A 55 -23.85 9.21 -4.78
N GLY A 56 -23.44 10.18 -3.94
CA GLY A 56 -23.08 9.96 -2.52
C GLY A 56 -24.25 9.77 -1.53
N SER A 57 -24.08 8.87 -0.55
CA SER A 57 -25.15 8.33 0.31
C SER A 57 -25.68 9.22 1.46
N SER A 58 -25.30 10.50 1.56
CA SER A 58 -25.79 11.37 2.63
C SER A 58 -26.77 12.40 2.09
N ARG A 59 -28.07 12.06 2.10
CA ARG A 59 -29.17 13.02 1.81
C ARG A 59 -29.13 14.28 2.68
N SER A 60 -28.35 14.28 3.76
CA SER A 60 -28.17 15.40 4.68
C SER A 60 -27.12 16.43 4.24
N VAL A 61 -26.29 16.14 3.23
CA VAL A 61 -25.30 17.09 2.69
C VAL A 61 -25.82 17.64 1.36
N GLU A 62 -26.09 18.93 1.30
CA GLU A 62 -26.63 19.63 0.14
C GLU A 62 -25.52 20.08 -0.82
N SER A 63 -24.37 20.47 -0.28
CA SER A 63 -23.19 20.78 -1.08
C SER A 63 -21.90 20.48 -0.31
N ALA A 64 -20.87 20.10 -1.06
CA ALA A 64 -19.52 19.96 -0.57
C ALA A 64 -18.56 20.61 -1.57
N ARG A 65 -17.65 21.42 -1.05
CA ARG A 65 -16.55 21.99 -1.83
C ARG A 65 -15.28 22.03 -1.00
N GLY A 66 -14.14 22.04 -1.65
CA GLY A 66 -12.89 22.09 -0.91
C GLY A 66 -11.68 22.07 -1.80
N ARG A 67 -10.53 21.92 -1.14
CA ARG A 67 -9.24 21.82 -1.80
C ARG A 67 -8.30 20.96 -0.98
N ILE A 68 -7.54 20.11 -1.66
CA ILE A 68 -6.40 19.38 -1.09
C ILE A 68 -5.12 19.92 -1.73
N VAL A 69 -4.13 20.23 -0.92
CA VAL A 69 -2.76 20.50 -1.37
C VAL A 69 -1.86 19.44 -0.77
N ILE A 70 -1.15 18.71 -1.62
CA ILE A 70 -0.16 17.72 -1.22
C ILE A 70 1.20 18.20 -1.72
N ASP A 71 2.19 18.23 -0.84
CA ASP A 71 3.57 18.53 -1.14
C ASP A 71 4.44 17.37 -0.67
N PHE A 72 5.02 16.66 -1.63
CA PHE A 72 5.80 15.44 -1.41
C PHE A 72 7.24 15.67 -1.83
N ARG A 73 8.17 15.50 -0.87
CA ARG A 73 9.60 15.72 -1.07
C ARG A 73 10.42 14.63 -0.41
N GLY A 74 11.54 14.26 -1.02
CA GLY A 74 12.49 13.35 -0.42
C GLY A 74 13.21 12.49 -1.45
N ASP A 75 13.83 11.44 -0.94
CA ASP A 75 14.43 10.35 -1.72
C ASP A 75 14.70 9.15 -0.81
N ALA A 76 15.05 8.00 -1.41
CA ALA A 76 15.31 6.77 -0.68
C ALA A 76 16.50 6.83 0.29
N CYS A 77 17.41 7.81 0.16
CA CYS A 77 18.54 7.95 1.07
C CYS A 77 18.17 8.81 2.29
N ARG A 78 17.52 9.95 2.08
CA ARG A 78 17.17 10.91 3.14
C ARG A 78 15.83 10.63 3.81
N GLY A 79 14.95 9.89 3.15
CA GLY A 79 13.56 9.72 3.55
C GLY A 79 12.63 10.69 2.83
N TYR A 80 11.33 10.53 3.09
CA TYR A 80 10.25 11.26 2.45
C TYR A 80 9.49 12.10 3.47
N THR A 81 9.14 13.32 3.10
CA THR A 81 8.28 14.23 3.84
C THR A 81 7.04 14.51 3.01
N MET A 82 5.86 14.36 3.61
CA MET A 82 4.59 14.74 3.00
C MET A 82 3.90 15.81 3.83
N LEU A 83 3.56 16.92 3.19
CA LEU A 83 2.71 17.96 3.78
C LEU A 83 1.38 17.93 3.06
N THR A 84 0.30 17.77 3.82
CA THR A 84 -1.06 17.78 3.29
C THR A 84 -1.86 18.87 3.99
N ARG A 85 -2.54 19.71 3.21
CA ARG A 85 -3.59 20.59 3.71
C ARG A 85 -4.88 20.29 2.98
N GLN A 86 -5.92 19.95 3.72
CA GLN A 86 -7.26 19.75 3.20
C GLN A 86 -8.19 20.78 3.85
N VAL A 87 -8.86 21.56 3.01
CA VAL A 87 -9.93 22.45 3.46
C VAL A 87 -11.22 21.98 2.79
N THR A 88 -12.23 21.68 3.59
CA THR A 88 -13.53 21.23 3.10
C THR A 88 -14.63 22.02 3.78
N GLU A 89 -15.57 22.52 3.00
CA GLU A 89 -16.81 23.13 3.45
C GLU A 89 -17.98 22.22 3.05
N LEU A 90 -18.77 21.83 4.05
CA LEU A 90 -19.98 21.04 3.88
C LEU A 90 -21.17 21.91 4.25
N SER A 91 -22.21 21.94 3.43
CA SER A 91 -23.48 22.61 3.76
C SER A 91 -24.62 21.60 3.85
N SER A 92 -25.49 21.81 4.82
CA SER A 92 -26.63 20.97 5.15
C SER A 92 -27.79 21.86 5.60
N GLY A 93 -29.00 21.64 5.10
CA GLY A 93 -30.18 22.39 5.55
C GLY A 93 -30.52 22.17 7.02
N GLU A 94 -30.13 21.01 7.58
CA GLU A 94 -30.39 20.66 8.98
C GLU A 94 -29.32 21.20 9.94
N THR A 95 -28.05 21.12 9.55
CA THR A 95 -26.91 21.41 10.43
C THR A 95 -26.13 22.67 10.06
N GLY A 96 -26.53 23.35 8.99
CA GLY A 96 -25.87 24.54 8.45
C GLY A 96 -24.56 24.23 7.73
N THR A 97 -23.68 25.22 7.67
CA THR A 97 -22.35 25.08 7.05
C THR A 97 -21.29 24.69 8.08
N ARG A 98 -20.47 23.70 7.74
CA ARG A 98 -19.33 23.23 8.51
C ARG A 98 -18.05 23.34 7.68
N LEU A 99 -17.10 24.12 8.18
CA LEU A 99 -15.75 24.25 7.62
C LEU A 99 -14.77 23.37 8.40
N SER A 100 -13.97 22.59 7.69
CA SER A 100 -12.86 21.81 8.23
C SER A 100 -11.56 22.19 7.53
N ASP A 101 -10.52 22.57 8.28
CA ASP A 101 -9.13 22.77 7.80
C ASP A 101 -8.23 21.79 8.54
N MET A 102 -7.82 20.73 7.84
CA MET A 102 -6.91 19.70 8.33
C MET A 102 -5.52 19.92 7.72
N ARG A 103 -4.49 19.90 8.56
CA ARG A 103 -3.09 19.99 8.15
C ARG A 103 -2.33 18.82 8.73
N SER A 104 -1.69 18.04 7.87
CA SER A 104 -0.87 16.90 8.23
C SER A 104 0.56 17.07 7.74
N THR A 105 1.52 16.70 8.59
CA THR A 105 2.93 16.56 8.26
C THR A 105 3.36 15.16 8.61
N THR A 106 3.92 14.44 7.64
CA THR A 106 4.52 13.13 7.87
C THR A 106 5.96 13.09 7.41
N PHE A 107 6.75 12.23 8.05
CA PHE A 107 8.10 11.87 7.66
C PHE A 107 8.27 10.36 7.72
N GLU A 108 8.81 9.77 6.65
CA GLU A 108 9.20 8.37 6.53
C GLU A 108 10.70 8.27 6.32
N GLY A 109 11.40 7.48 7.14
CA GLY A 109 12.81 7.19 6.92
C GLY A 109 13.03 6.46 5.60
N GLY A 110 14.17 6.68 4.93
CA GLY A 110 14.44 6.12 3.60
C GLY A 110 14.43 4.58 3.50
N GLN A 111 14.62 3.91 4.64
CA GLN A 111 14.53 2.45 4.76
C GLN A 111 13.14 1.95 5.17
N GLY A 112 12.14 2.83 5.30
CA GLY A 112 10.77 2.48 5.68
C GLY A 112 10.59 2.00 7.13
N ARG A 113 11.57 2.25 8.02
CA ARG A 113 11.56 1.71 9.40
C ARG A 113 11.04 2.68 10.47
N GLU A 114 10.98 3.96 10.14
CA GLU A 114 10.49 5.00 11.04
C GLU A 114 9.47 5.86 10.31
N PHE A 115 8.37 6.13 11.01
CA PHE A 115 7.33 7.05 10.58
C PHE A 115 7.00 8.03 11.69
N ARG A 116 6.94 9.31 11.36
CA ARG A 116 6.56 10.40 12.26
C ARG A 116 5.41 11.13 11.63
N PHE A 117 4.38 11.44 12.40
CA PHE A 117 3.18 12.08 11.88
C PHE A 117 2.65 13.09 12.87
N LYS A 118 2.09 14.17 12.34
CA LYS A 118 1.36 15.15 13.11
C LYS A 118 0.21 15.69 12.28
N THR A 119 -0.99 15.68 12.85
CA THR A 119 -2.20 16.22 12.25
C THR A 119 -2.84 17.22 13.20
N THR A 120 -3.21 18.38 12.65
CA THR A 120 -3.99 19.42 13.34
C THR A 120 -5.25 19.68 12.54
N THR A 121 -6.37 19.82 13.23
CA THR A 121 -7.68 20.04 12.60
C THR A 121 -8.38 21.22 13.25
N LEU A 122 -8.87 22.13 12.42
CA LEU A 122 -9.79 23.19 12.80
C LEU A 122 -11.18 22.83 12.28
N THR A 123 -12.20 22.86 13.12
CA THR A 123 -13.61 22.81 12.70
C THR A 123 -14.27 24.13 13.06
N ASN A 124 -14.79 24.86 12.08
CA ASN A 124 -15.35 26.22 12.28
C ASN A 124 -14.39 27.11 13.09
N ASN A 125 -13.10 27.08 12.70
CA ASN A 125 -11.98 27.77 13.36
C ASN A 125 -11.70 27.35 14.82
N GLN A 126 -12.39 26.33 15.33
CA GLN A 126 -12.12 25.75 16.64
C GLN A 126 -11.12 24.58 16.53
N PRO A 127 -9.99 24.62 17.26
CA PRO A 127 -9.00 23.55 17.20
C PRO A 127 -9.46 22.29 17.93
N ALA A 128 -9.25 21.14 17.29
CA ALA A 128 -9.26 19.85 17.97
C ALA A 128 -7.89 19.57 18.62
N ALA A 129 -7.84 18.57 19.51
CA ALA A 129 -6.57 18.08 20.02
C ALA A 129 -5.71 17.56 18.85
N PRO A 130 -4.42 17.91 18.78
CA PRO A 130 -3.54 17.42 17.72
C PRO A 130 -3.29 15.93 17.90
N VAL A 131 -3.17 15.22 16.78
CA VAL A 131 -2.69 13.85 16.74
C VAL A 131 -1.21 13.91 16.37
N ASP A 132 -0.34 13.44 17.25
CA ASP A 132 1.11 13.56 17.13
C ASP A 132 1.72 12.23 17.60
N GLY A 133 2.56 11.60 16.80
CA GLY A 133 3.09 10.30 17.14
C GLY A 133 4.22 9.81 16.25
N THR A 134 4.75 8.66 16.65
CA THR A 134 5.74 7.92 15.91
C THR A 134 5.33 6.46 15.77
N ALA A 135 5.73 5.84 14.68
CA ALA A 135 5.63 4.41 14.47
C ALA A 135 6.99 3.86 14.03
N THR A 136 7.38 2.72 14.58
CA THR A 136 8.69 2.11 14.35
C THR A 136 8.51 0.65 13.99
N ASP A 137 9.06 0.26 12.84
CA ASP A 137 9.10 -1.13 12.41
C ASP A 137 10.28 -1.86 13.04
N GLN A 138 9.95 -2.89 13.80
CA GLN A 138 10.88 -3.77 14.49
C GLN A 138 11.22 -5.04 13.67
N GLY A 139 10.78 -5.10 12.41
CA GLY A 139 11.06 -6.16 11.44
C GLY A 139 9.93 -7.19 11.33
N ASN A 140 9.32 -7.57 12.46
CA ASN A 140 8.13 -8.45 12.48
C ASN A 140 6.98 -7.87 13.31
N ALA A 141 7.07 -6.60 13.70
CA ALA A 141 6.03 -5.91 14.44
C ALA A 141 6.19 -4.40 14.28
N LEU A 142 5.07 -3.70 14.24
CA LEU A 142 5.01 -2.24 14.26
C LEU A 142 4.66 -1.77 15.67
N THR A 143 5.49 -0.91 16.27
CA THR A 143 5.16 -0.24 17.54
C THR A 143 4.81 1.22 17.29
N VAL A 144 3.66 1.65 17.81
CA VAL A 144 3.14 3.02 17.68
C VAL A 144 3.11 3.72 19.03
N LYS A 145 3.54 4.98 19.06
CA LYS A 145 3.56 5.85 20.25
C LYS A 145 2.86 7.17 19.92
N LEU A 146 1.78 7.47 20.63
CA LEU A 146 1.06 8.73 20.52
C LEU A 146 1.45 9.68 21.65
N LYS A 147 1.78 10.92 21.30
CA LYS A 147 2.13 11.96 22.27
C LYS A 147 0.90 12.37 23.07
N GLY A 148 0.98 12.24 24.40
CA GLY A 148 -0.16 12.51 25.29
C GLY A 148 -1.32 11.51 25.14
N GLY A 149 -1.13 10.43 24.38
CA GLY A 149 -2.11 9.37 24.18
C GLY A 149 -2.00 8.24 25.21
N PRO A 150 -2.75 7.14 25.02
CA PRO A 150 -2.63 5.94 25.82
C PRO A 150 -1.24 5.29 25.69
N LYS A 151 -1.02 4.19 26.41
CA LYS A 151 0.22 3.42 26.29
C LYS A 151 0.48 3.04 24.82
N PRO A 152 1.76 2.94 24.40
CA PRO A 152 2.12 2.43 23.08
C PRO A 152 1.40 1.12 22.78
N PHE A 153 1.02 0.92 21.51
CA PHE A 153 0.45 -0.33 21.03
C PHE A 153 1.35 -0.94 19.96
N THR A 154 1.28 -2.26 19.84
CA THR A 154 2.08 -3.04 18.91
C THR A 154 1.16 -3.90 18.06
N VAL A 155 1.48 -3.98 16.77
CA VAL A 155 0.77 -4.83 15.80
C VAL A 155 1.79 -5.81 15.22
N ASP A 156 1.49 -7.10 15.31
CA ASP A 156 2.35 -8.15 14.79
C ASP A 156 2.24 -8.27 13.26
N GLY A 157 3.35 -8.68 12.65
CA GLY A 157 3.47 -8.90 11.22
C GLY A 157 3.88 -7.65 10.43
N PRO A 158 4.01 -7.79 9.09
CA PRO A 158 4.46 -6.71 8.23
C PRO A 158 3.37 -5.65 8.08
N VAL A 159 3.75 -4.39 8.33
CA VAL A 159 2.91 -3.20 8.12
C VAL A 159 3.71 -2.19 7.32
N LEU A 160 3.14 -1.68 6.23
CA LEU A 160 3.79 -0.69 5.38
C LEU A 160 3.42 0.73 5.80
N PHE A 161 4.39 1.64 5.67
CA PHE A 161 4.13 3.07 5.66
C PHE A 161 3.75 3.57 4.25
N PRO A 162 3.17 4.78 4.10
CA PRO A 162 2.57 5.22 2.85
C PRO A 162 3.51 5.22 1.63
N SER A 163 4.76 5.65 1.77
CA SER A 163 5.71 5.70 0.67
C SER A 163 6.12 4.31 0.21
N GLU A 164 6.34 3.37 1.14
CA GLU A 164 6.60 1.96 0.80
C GLU A 164 5.36 1.30 0.17
N HIS A 165 4.17 1.59 0.69
CA HIS A 165 2.93 1.11 0.10
C HIS A 165 2.78 1.58 -1.37
N MET A 166 3.06 2.84 -1.65
CA MET A 166 3.05 3.37 -3.02
C MET A 166 4.07 2.66 -3.93
N ARG A 167 5.28 2.39 -3.43
CA ARG A 167 6.29 1.62 -4.18
C ARG A 167 5.80 0.21 -4.52
N ARG A 168 5.18 -0.49 -3.55
CA ARG A 168 4.62 -1.83 -3.77
C ARG A 168 3.46 -1.84 -4.77
N LEU A 169 2.61 -0.81 -4.76
CA LEU A 169 1.55 -0.65 -5.76
C LEU A 169 2.13 -0.52 -7.18
N ILE A 170 3.13 0.35 -7.35
CA ILE A 170 3.79 0.55 -8.65
C ILE A 170 4.50 -0.74 -9.10
N GLU A 171 5.15 -1.45 -8.17
CA GLU A 171 5.81 -2.73 -8.44
C GLU A 171 4.82 -3.79 -8.93
N ALA A 172 3.72 -3.97 -8.21
CA ALA A 172 2.65 -4.91 -8.56
C ALA A 172 2.05 -4.59 -9.94
N ALA A 173 1.73 -3.31 -10.19
CA ALA A 173 1.21 -2.85 -11.47
C ALA A 173 2.18 -3.11 -12.62
N ARG A 174 3.49 -2.83 -12.45
CA ARG A 174 4.53 -3.11 -13.45
C ARG A 174 4.72 -4.61 -13.69
N ALA A 175 4.46 -5.44 -12.70
CA ALA A 175 4.46 -6.89 -12.81
C ALA A 175 3.18 -7.46 -13.45
N GLY A 176 2.20 -6.62 -13.81
CA GLY A 176 0.92 -7.04 -14.37
C GLY A 176 -0.04 -7.64 -13.35
N GLN A 177 0.22 -7.44 -12.06
CA GLN A 177 -0.70 -7.85 -11.00
C GLN A 177 -1.83 -6.83 -10.91
N SER A 178 -3.07 -7.32 -10.88
CA SER A 178 -4.28 -6.49 -10.79
C SER A 178 -4.76 -6.27 -9.37
N THR A 179 -4.11 -6.87 -8.37
CA THR A 179 -4.54 -6.75 -6.97
C THR A 179 -3.36 -6.78 -6.01
N LEU A 180 -3.45 -6.04 -4.90
CA LEU A 180 -2.49 -6.07 -3.80
C LEU A 180 -3.21 -5.99 -2.45
N SER A 181 -2.90 -6.91 -1.53
CA SER A 181 -3.41 -6.90 -0.16
C SER A 181 -2.27 -6.69 0.83
N VAL A 182 -2.29 -5.59 1.58
CA VAL A 182 -1.26 -5.27 2.58
C VAL A 182 -1.85 -4.52 3.78
N LYS A 183 -1.18 -4.63 4.93
CA LYS A 183 -1.46 -3.77 6.09
C LYS A 183 -0.73 -2.44 5.93
N VAL A 184 -1.42 -1.33 6.20
CA VAL A 184 -0.88 0.02 6.10
C VAL A 184 -1.11 0.79 7.40
N TYR A 185 -0.09 1.51 7.84
CA TYR A 185 -0.20 2.50 8.90
C TYR A 185 0.16 3.88 8.35
N ASP A 186 -0.79 4.81 8.39
CA ASP A 186 -0.66 6.15 7.77
C ASP A 186 -0.79 7.30 8.79
N GLY A 187 -1.03 6.99 10.07
CA GLY A 187 -1.21 8.00 11.12
C GLY A 187 -2.48 8.85 10.96
N SER A 188 -3.45 8.40 10.16
CA SER A 188 -4.75 9.06 9.97
C SER A 188 -5.65 8.97 11.20
N ASP A 189 -6.77 9.71 11.15
CA ASP A 189 -7.78 9.80 12.20
C ASP A 189 -7.19 10.12 13.57
N ASP A 190 -7.30 9.20 14.54
CA ASP A 190 -6.77 9.35 15.89
C ASP A 190 -5.40 8.68 16.08
N GLY A 191 -4.80 8.18 15.00
CA GLY A 191 -3.49 7.54 14.96
C GLY A 191 -3.45 6.13 15.56
N LYS A 192 -4.60 5.52 15.90
CA LYS A 192 -4.64 4.22 16.62
C LYS A 192 -4.87 3.00 15.72
N LYS A 193 -5.10 3.20 14.43
CA LYS A 193 -5.55 2.14 13.53
C LYS A 193 -4.49 1.76 12.51
N VAL A 194 -4.33 0.45 12.32
CA VAL A 194 -3.71 -0.14 11.13
C VAL A 194 -4.84 -0.59 10.21
N TYR A 195 -4.70 -0.32 8.91
CA TYR A 195 -5.71 -0.63 7.91
C TYR A 195 -5.30 -1.85 7.10
N ASP A 196 -6.21 -2.81 6.97
CA ASP A 196 -6.13 -3.81 5.93
C ASP A 196 -6.57 -3.18 4.60
N THR A 197 -5.63 -3.05 3.67
CA THR A 197 -5.88 -2.42 2.36
C THR A 197 -5.93 -3.48 1.28
N PHE A 198 -6.87 -3.31 0.36
CA PHE A 198 -7.01 -4.12 -0.86
C PHE A 198 -7.06 -3.16 -2.04
N ALA A 199 -6.00 -3.17 -2.85
CA ALA A 199 -5.91 -2.39 -4.07
C ALA A 199 -6.32 -3.25 -5.28
N VAL A 200 -6.98 -2.63 -6.25
CA VAL A 200 -7.50 -3.20 -7.50
C VAL A 200 -7.19 -2.29 -8.68
#